data_AF-A0A132MSQ6-F1
#
_entry.id   AF-A0A132MSQ6-F1
#
_cell.length_a   1.000
_cell.length_b   1.000
_cell.length_c   1.000
_cell.angle_alpha   90.00
_cell.angle_beta   90.00
_cell.angle_gamma   90.00
#
_symmetry.space_group_name_H-M   'P 1'
#
loop_
_entity.id
_entity.type
_entity.pdbx_description
1 polymer ?
#
loop_
_entity_poly.entity_id
_entity_poly.type
_entity_poly.pdbx_seq_one_letter_code
_entity_poly.pdbx_strand_id
1 'polypeptide(L)' 'MLIATGVNADGHREVLGCEATPAEDGAGWLAFGRGLVARGLSGVSLVIFR' A
#
# COMPACT_ATOMS: atom_id res chain seq x y z
N MET A 1 8.84 -8.08 3.70
CA MET A 1 7.80 -7.39 4.52
C MET A 1 7.44 -6.12 3.77
N LEU A 2 6.16 -5.87 3.53
CA LEU A 2 5.69 -4.71 2.78
C LEU A 2 5.02 -3.72 3.73
N ILE A 3 5.32 -2.44 3.57
CA ILE A 3 4.70 -1.34 4.32
C ILE A 3 4.32 -0.24 3.33
N ALA A 4 3.06 0.17 3.34
CA ALA A 4 2.58 1.33 2.61
C ALA A 4 2.43 2.51 3.57
N THR A 5 3.08 3.62 3.25
CA THR A 5 2.79 4.92 3.87
C THR A 5 2.22 5.85 2.81
N GLY A 6 1.19 6.60 3.17
CA GLY A 6 0.51 7.55 2.29
C GLY A 6 0.46 8.93 2.91
N VAL A 7 0.17 9.91 2.08
CA VAL A 7 -0.27 11.25 2.50
C VAL A 7 -1.73 11.36 2.08
N ASN A 8 -2.64 11.62 3.02
CA ASN A 8 -4.06 11.71 2.74
C ASN A 8 -4.47 13.10 2.20
N ALA A 9 -5.76 13.28 1.92
CA ALA A 9 -6.30 14.52 1.36
C ALA A 9 -6.07 15.75 2.26
N ASP A 10 -5.92 15.54 3.57
CA ASP A 10 -5.62 16.60 4.54
C ASP A 10 -4.11 16.89 4.66
N GLY A 11 -3.27 16.19 3.89
CA GLY A 11 -1.82 16.35 3.90
C GLY A 11 -1.12 15.59 5.04
N HIS A 12 -1.82 14.71 5.76
CA HIS A 12 -1.24 13.95 6.86
C HIS A 12 -0.64 12.62 6.39
N ARG A 13 0.52 12.27 6.95
CA ARG A 13 1.15 10.98 6.71
C ARG A 13 0.54 9.90 7.60
N GLU A 14 0.20 8.77 7.02
CA GLU A 14 -0.30 7.60 7.74
C GLU A 14 0.19 6.28 7.14
N VAL A 15 0.11 5.21 7.93
CA VAL A 15 0.35 3.84 7.45
C VAL A 15 -0.95 3.31 6.86
N LEU A 16 -0.92 2.98 5.57
CA LEU A 16 -2.08 2.44 4.86
C LEU A 16 -2.22 0.92 5.07
N GLY A 17 -1.10 0.23 5.27
CA GLY A 17 -1.07 -1.18 5.62
C GLY A 17 0.34 -1.72 5.78
N CYS A 18 0.44 -2.87 6.46
CA CYS A 18 1.66 -3.67 6.54
C CYS A 18 1.31 -5.14 6.35
N GLU A 19 2.18 -5.88 5.66
CA GLU A 19 1.97 -7.31 5.43
C GLU A 19 3.30 -8.06 5.40
N ALA A 20 3.33 -9.22 6.07
CA ALA A 20 4.42 -10.15 5.95
C ALA A 20 4.24 -10.95 4.65
N THR A 21 5.21 -10.82 3.74
CA THR A 21 5.26 -11.59 2.48
C THR A 21 6.52 -12.48 2.49
N PRO A 22 6.44 -13.71 1.96
CA PRO A 22 7.61 -14.59 1.81
C PRO A 22 8.61 -14.08 0.77
N ALA A 23 8.18 -13.23 -0.19
CA ALA A 23 9.05 -12.62 -1.20
C ALA A 23 8.52 -11.23 -1.62
N GLU A 24 9.43 -10.32 -1.96
CA GLU A 24 9.12 -9.01 -2.56
C GLU A 24 9.06 -9.11 -4.09
N ASP A 25 8.18 -9.99 -4.57
CA ASP A 25 7.96 -10.23 -6.00
C ASP A 25 6.64 -9.62 -6.48
N GLY A 26 6.38 -9.73 -7.79
CA GLY A 26 5.17 -9.17 -8.39
C GLY A 26 3.88 -9.73 -7.79
N ALA A 27 3.88 -11.00 -7.37
CA ALA A 27 2.71 -11.62 -6.75
C ALA A 27 2.45 -11.04 -5.35
N GLY A 28 3.51 -10.88 -4.54
CA GLY A 28 3.43 -10.24 -3.22
C GLY A 28 2.94 -8.80 -3.30
N TRP A 29 3.49 -8.00 -4.21
CA TRP A 29 3.04 -6.60 -4.40
C TRP A 29 1.59 -6.51 -4.89
N LEU A 30 1.16 -7.39 -5.80
CA LEU A 30 -0.22 -7.43 -6.29
C LEU A 30 -1.20 -7.81 -5.17
N ALA A 31 -0.87 -8.83 -4.38
CA ALA A 31 -1.69 -9.26 -3.25
C ALA A 31 -1.83 -8.15 -2.21
N PHE A 32 -0.72 -7.52 -1.83
CA PHE A 32 -0.70 -6.40 -0.89
C PHE A 32 -1.56 -5.22 -1.38
N GLY A 33 -1.39 -4.80 -2.64
CA GLY A 33 -2.20 -3.72 -3.23
C GLY A 33 -3.70 -4.05 -3.25
N ARG A 34 -4.07 -5.29 -3.58
CA ARG A 34 -5.47 -5.75 -3.51
C ARG A 34 -6.01 -5.72 -2.09
N GLY A 35 -5.20 -6.07 -1.10
CA GLY A 35 -5.56 -5.98 0.32
C GLY A 35 -5.89 -4.54 0.74
N LEU A 36 -5.12 -3.56 0.27
CA LEU A 36 -5.39 -2.14 0.53
C LEU A 36 -6.70 -1.68 -0.13
N VAL A 37 -6.94 -2.06 -1.38
CA VAL A 37 -8.21 -1.73 -2.09
C VAL A 37 -9.41 -2.38 -1.39
N ALA A 38 -9.29 -3.64 -0.97
CA ALA A 38 -10.34 -4.33 -0.22
C ALA A 38 -10.67 -3.65 1.12
N ARG A 39 -9.71 -2.90 1.69
CA ARG A 39 -9.87 -2.08 2.89
C ARG A 39 -10.37 -0.65 2.61
N GLY A 40 -10.72 -0.35 1.36
CA GLY A 40 -11.30 0.94 0.96
C GLY A 40 -10.30 1.97 0.43
N LEU A 41 -9.02 1.62 0.29
CA LEU A 41 -8.07 2.54 -0.34
C LEU A 41 -8.50 2.82 -1.79
N SER A 42 -8.72 4.09 -2.09
CA SER A 42 -9.18 4.58 -3.39
C SER A 42 -8.65 5.98 -3.64
N GLY A 43 -8.72 6.45 -4.90
CA GLY A 43 -8.30 7.81 -5.26
C GLY A 43 -6.78 8.08 -5.21
N VAL A 44 -5.95 7.03 -5.22
CA VAL A 44 -4.48 7.19 -5.20
C VAL A 44 -4.01 7.85 -6.49
N SER A 45 -3.44 9.06 -6.38
CA SER A 45 -2.96 9.83 -7.54
C SER A 45 -1.50 9.53 -7.92
N LEU A 46 -0.69 9.04 -6.99
CA LEU A 46 0.72 8.74 -7.21
C LEU A 46 1.14 7.55 -6.36
N VAL A 47 1.84 6.61 -6.99
CA VAL A 47 2.49 5.50 -6.32
C VAL A 47 3.98 5.60 -6.63
N ILE A 48 4.80 5.55 -5.58
CA ILE A 48 6.24 5.46 -5.69
C ILE A 48 6.71 4.21 -4.97
N PHE A 49 7.65 3.51 -5.58
CA PHE A 49 8.34 2.37 -4.98
C PHE A 49 9.81 2.72 -4.82
N ARG A 50 10.47 2.15 -3.81
CA ARG A 50 11.93 2.25 -3.65
C ARG A 50 12.61 1.19 -4.50
#